data_AF-T0INA3-F1
#
_entry.id   AF-T0INA3-F1
#
_cell.length_a   1.000
_cell.length_b   1.000
_cell.length_c   1.000
_cell.angle_alpha   90.00
_cell.angle_beta   90.00
_cell.angle_gamma   90.00
#
_symmetry.space_group_name_H-M   'P 1'
#
loop_
_entity.id
_entity.type
_entity.pdbx_description
1 polymer ?
#
loop_
_entity_poly.entity_id
_entity_poly.type
_entity_poly.pdbx_seq_one_letter_code
_entity_poly.pdbx_strand_id
1 'polypeptide(L)'
;MTWPNLSAPQRKMLLDSGPDDRTGREGFGIELRTGADYAVAKALERRGLGHREGPGGALPGMYWNNAMGLAVRAAVLTEPGE
;
A
#
# COMPACT_ATOMS: atom_id res chain seq x y z
N MET A 1 15.87 -3.27 -11.59
CA MET A 1 14.58 -3.98 -11.36
C MET A 1 13.50 -3.19 -12.06
N THR A 2 12.78 -3.77 -13.01
CA THR A 2 11.56 -3.16 -13.57
C THR A 2 10.45 -3.41 -12.57
N TRP A 3 10.03 -2.35 -11.87
CA TRP A 3 8.92 -2.44 -10.94
C TRP A 3 7.64 -2.81 -11.69
N PRO A 4 6.72 -3.57 -11.06
CA PRO A 4 5.45 -3.88 -11.68
C PRO A 4 4.77 -2.59 -12.16
N ASN A 5 4.20 -2.59 -13.37
CA ASN A 5 3.41 -1.46 -13.85
C ASN A 5 2.22 -1.24 -12.89
N LEU A 6 2.36 -0.25 -12.00
CA LEU A 6 1.37 0.11 -10.99
C LEU A 6 0.42 1.13 -11.58
N SER A 7 -0.88 0.92 -11.39
CA SER A 7 -1.87 1.94 -11.72
C SER A 7 -1.74 3.16 -10.79
N ALA A 8 -2.22 4.33 -11.22
CA ALA A 8 -2.21 5.53 -10.38
C ALA A 8 -2.85 5.33 -8.99
N PRO A 9 -4.00 4.62 -8.84
CA PRO A 9 -4.54 4.29 -7.52
C PRO A 9 -3.64 3.39 -6.66
N GLN A 10 -2.95 2.42 -7.27
CA GLN A 10 -1.99 1.57 -6.56
C GLN A 10 -0.79 2.37 -6.06
N ARG A 11 -0.24 3.24 -6.91
CA ARG A 11 0.86 4.16 -6.53
C ARG A 11 0.41 5.04 -5.37
N LYS A 12 -0.76 5.66 -5.47
CA LYS A 12 -1.30 6.52 -4.42
C LYS A 12 -1.41 5.77 -3.08
N MET A 13 -1.99 4.56 -3.09
CA MET A 13 -2.15 3.77 -1.88
C MET A 13 -0.82 3.37 -1.23
N LEU A 14 0.19 3.01 -2.03
CA LEU A 14 1.55 2.75 -1.52
C LEU A 14 2.17 4.01 -0.91
N LEU A 15 1.98 5.17 -1.53
CA LEU A 15 2.51 6.45 -1.04
C LEU A 15 1.84 6.86 0.28
N ASP A 16 0.52 6.66 0.37
CA ASP A 16 -0.30 6.98 1.53
C ASP A 16 0.07 6.11 2.74
N SER A 17 0.43 4.84 2.57
CA SER A 17 0.92 3.95 3.66
C SER A 17 2.44 4.11 3.85
N GLY A 18 2.85 5.24 4.43
CA GLY A 18 4.26 5.53 4.73
C GLY A 18 4.85 4.62 5.81
N PRO A 19 6.18 4.59 5.99
CA PRO A 19 6.82 3.79 7.03
C PRO A 19 6.31 4.18 8.43
N ASP A 20 6.12 3.18 9.29
CA ASP A 20 5.71 3.38 10.67
C ASP A 20 6.81 4.06 11.52
N ASP A 21 6.43 4.90 12.47
CA ASP A 21 7.39 5.69 13.26
C ASP A 21 8.17 4.88 14.31
N ARG A 22 7.75 3.63 14.61
CA ARG A 22 8.38 2.82 15.65
C ARG A 22 9.53 1.98 15.12
N THR A 23 9.33 1.38 13.95
CA THR A 23 10.27 0.43 13.35
C THR A 23 10.70 0.83 11.94
N GLY A 24 9.83 1.54 11.21
CA GLY A 24 10.01 1.86 9.80
C GLY A 24 10.08 0.63 8.89
N ARG A 25 9.74 -0.56 9.40
CA ARG A 25 9.85 -1.84 8.67
C ARG A 25 8.56 -2.19 7.93
N GLU A 26 7.45 -1.62 8.38
CA GLU A 26 6.13 -1.77 7.77
C GLU A 26 5.50 -0.40 7.58
N GLY A 27 4.47 -0.34 6.74
CA GLY A 27 3.69 0.87 6.57
C GLY A 27 2.74 1.06 7.73
N PHE A 28 2.36 2.29 8.04
CA PHE A 28 1.21 2.53 8.89
C PHE A 28 -0.10 2.19 8.16
N GLY A 29 -1.12 1.86 8.95
CA GLY A 29 -2.42 1.46 8.42
C GLY A 29 -3.16 2.64 7.81
N ILE A 30 -3.70 2.45 6.62
CA ILE A 30 -4.64 3.37 5.98
C ILE A 30 -6.01 2.73 5.85
N GLU A 31 -7.05 3.56 6.03
CA GLU A 31 -8.44 3.12 6.04
C GLU A 31 -8.97 2.90 4.62
N LEU A 32 -9.67 1.78 4.41
CA LEU A 32 -10.33 1.40 3.16
C LEU A 32 -11.80 1.82 3.23
N ARG A 33 -12.09 3.03 2.74
CA ARG A 33 -13.40 3.68 2.90
C ARG A 33 -14.41 3.26 1.83
N THR A 34 -13.92 2.86 0.66
CA THR A 34 -14.75 2.54 -0.50
C THR A 34 -14.43 1.16 -1.05
N GLY A 35 -15.38 0.57 -1.81
CA GLY A 35 -15.12 -0.68 -2.53
C GLY A 35 -13.95 -0.58 -3.53
N ALA A 36 -13.68 0.61 -4.05
CA ALA A 36 -12.52 0.88 -4.91
C ALA A 36 -11.21 0.76 -4.11
N ASP A 37 -11.14 1.30 -2.89
CA ASP A 37 -9.97 1.16 -2.02
C ASP A 37 -9.71 -0.32 -1.70
N TYR A 38 -10.76 -1.08 -1.37
CA TYR A 38 -10.63 -2.52 -1.17
C TYR A 38 -10.09 -3.25 -2.40
N ALA A 39 -10.54 -2.88 -3.60
CA ALA A 39 -10.06 -3.48 -4.84
C ALA A 39 -8.57 -3.17 -5.07
N VAL A 40 -8.13 -1.94 -4.79
CA VAL A 40 -6.73 -1.54 -4.89
C VAL A 40 -5.88 -2.28 -3.86
N ALA A 41 -6.29 -2.29 -2.58
CA ALA A 41 -5.59 -2.98 -1.51
C ALA A 41 -5.47 -4.49 -1.80
N LYS A 42 -6.54 -5.11 -2.29
CA LYS A 42 -6.53 -6.53 -2.71
C LYS A 42 -5.56 -6.78 -3.87
N ALA A 43 -5.45 -5.85 -4.81
CA ALA A 43 -4.51 -5.97 -5.91
C ALA A 43 -3.04 -5.81 -5.45
N LEU A 44 -2.76 -4.93 -4.48
CA LEU A 44 -1.43 -4.77 -3.88
C LEU A 44 -1.04 -5.97 -3.01
N GLU A 45 -1.97 -6.48 -2.20
CA GLU A 45 -1.80 -7.72 -1.43
C GLU A 45 -1.45 -8.91 -2.33
N ARG A 46 -2.19 -9.08 -3.44
CA ARG A 46 -1.89 -10.13 -4.44
C ARG A 46 -0.52 -10.00 -5.10
N ARG A 47 0.07 -8.80 -5.10
CA ARG A 47 1.43 -8.53 -5.59
C ARG A 47 2.49 -8.69 -4.50
N GLY A 48 2.10 -9.03 -3.27
CA GLY A 48 3.00 -9.16 -2.13
C GLY A 48 3.55 -7.82 -1.63
N LEU A 49 2.85 -6.70 -1.88
CA LEU A 49 3.30 -5.36 -1.50
C LEU A 49 2.72 -4.87 -0.17
N GLY A 50 1.85 -5.66 0.44
CA GLY A 50 1.24 -5.30 1.70
C GLY A 50 0.21 -6.32 2.12
N HIS A 51 -0.48 -6.01 3.21
CA HIS A 51 -1.58 -6.80 3.72
C HIS A 51 -2.79 -5.90 3.93
N ARG A 52 -3.98 -6.46 3.78
CA ARG A 52 -5.23 -5.78 4.11
C ARG A 52 -6.04 -6.59 5.10
N GLU A 53 -6.72 -5.90 5.99
CA GLU A 53 -7.79 -6.46 6.79
C GLU A 53 -9.14 -6.06 6.18
N GLY A 54 -10.05 -7.03 6.09
CA GLY A 54 -11.39 -6.84 5.53
C GLY A 54 -12.33 -6.09 6.47
N PRO A 55 -13.56 -5.78 6.05
CA PRO A 55 -14.58 -5.23 6.95
C PRO A 55 -15.04 -6.23 8.04
N GLY A 56 -14.52 -7.47 8.01
CA GLY A 56 -14.72 -8.48 9.05
C GLY A 56 -13.59 -8.42 10.07
N GLY A 57 -13.72 -7.51 11.02
CA GLY A 57 -12.79 -7.23 12.11
C GLY A 57 -13.37 -6.15 13.02
N ALA A 58 -12.68 -5.78 14.11
CA ALA A 58 -13.15 -4.72 15.01
C ALA A 58 -13.00 -3.30 14.44
N LEU A 59 -12.33 -3.15 13.30
CA LEU A 59 -12.01 -1.88 12.66
C LEU A 59 -12.62 -1.82 11.24
N PRO A 60 -12.85 -0.61 10.69
CA PRO A 60 -13.00 -0.46 9.23
C PRO A 60 -11.82 -1.13 8.55
N GLY A 61 -12.00 -1.73 7.37
CA GLY A 61 -10.90 -2.43 6.71
C GLY A 61 -9.72 -1.51 6.46
N MET A 62 -8.53 -2.07 6.57
CA MET A 62 -7.27 -1.34 6.60
C MET A 62 -6.29 -1.95 5.62
N TYR A 63 -5.32 -1.17 5.16
CA TYR A 63 -4.18 -1.64 4.38
C TYR A 63 -2.87 -1.14 4.99
N TRP A 64 -1.85 -2.00 4.99
CA TRP A 64 -0.50 -1.68 5.41
C TRP A 64 0.48 -2.13 4.33
N ASN A 65 1.44 -1.28 4.00
CA ASN A 65 2.61 -1.72 3.26
C ASN A 65 3.42 -2.72 4.09
N ASN A 66 3.93 -3.76 3.45
CA ASN A 66 5.00 -4.56 4.04
C ASN A 66 6.37 -3.97 3.63
N ALA A 67 7.46 -4.62 4.03
CA ALA A 67 8.82 -4.19 3.66
C ALA A 67 9.01 -4.03 2.14
N MET A 68 8.41 -4.90 1.32
CA MET A 68 8.47 -4.80 -0.13
C MET A 68 7.64 -3.63 -0.65
N GLY A 69 6.44 -3.40 -0.10
CA GLY A 69 5.62 -2.22 -0.40
C GLY A 69 6.34 -0.92 -0.12
N LEU A 70 7.08 -0.84 0.99
CA LEU A 70 7.90 0.34 1.31
C LEU A 70 9.08 0.51 0.35
N ALA A 71 9.72 -0.58 -0.08
CA ALA A 71 10.77 -0.51 -1.10
C ALA A 71 10.23 0.01 -2.44
N VAL A 72 9.06 -0.47 -2.86
CA VAL A 72 8.38 0.01 -4.07
C VAL A 72 7.95 1.46 -3.92
N ARG A 73 7.41 1.85 -2.76
CA ARG A 73 7.07 3.24 -2.43
C ARG A 73 8.27 4.16 -2.60
N ALA A 74 9.43 3.76 -2.08
CA ALA A 74 10.66 4.54 -2.20
C ALA A 74 11.06 4.71 -3.68
N ALA A 75 10.94 3.65 -4.49
CA ALA A 75 11.19 3.75 -5.92
C ALA A 75 10.22 4.71 -6.63
N VAL A 76 8.92 4.65 -6.33
CA VAL A 76 7.90 5.55 -6.90
C VAL A 76 8.18 7.02 -6.56
N LEU A 77 8.68 7.32 -5.35
CA LEU A 77 9.07 8.69 -4.97
C LEU A 77 10.29 9.22 -5.73
N THR A 78 11.14 8.32 -6.25
CA THR A 78 12.36 8.68 -6.99
C THR A 78 12.17 8.70 -8.50
N GLU A 79 11.07 8.17 -9.02
CA GLU A 79 10.73 8.29 -10.44
C GLU A 79 10.39 9.76 -10.72
N PRO A 80 11.09 10.44 -11.67
CA PRO A 80 10.72 11.79 -12.07
C PRO A 80 9.29 11.72 -12.63
N GLY A 81 8.40 12.56 -12.07
CA GLY A 81 7.03 12.66 -12.55
C GLY A 81 7.03 12.91 -14.05
N GLU A 82 6.35 12.01 -14.77
CA GLU A 82 6.11 12.11 -16.22
C GLU A 82 5.47 13.44 -16.61
#